data_AF-A0A645DR66-F1
#
_entry.id   AF-A0A645DR66-F1
#
_cell.length_a   1.000
_cell.length_b   1.000
_cell.length_c   1.000
_cell.angle_alpha   90.00
_cell.angle_beta   90.00
_cell.angle_gamma   90.00
#
_symmetry.space_group_name_H-M   'P 1'
#
loop_
_entity.id
_entity.type
_entity.pdbx_description
1 polymer ?
#
loop_
_entity_poly.entity_id
_entity_poly.type
_entity_poly.pdbx_seq_one_letter_code
_entity_poly.pdbx_strand_id
1 'polypeptide(L)'
;MLIETGKIEQTEPTLLEESRRHLPKLLIHDIDVLVVDYMGKNISGDGMDPNVLGRSLIGVKNPEMNVNQIVVLDLTPESHGNATGIGLADITTARLFNQIDFVAMFTNGVTSNGIAGSRIAPFMANQKMALQCATRLTLLPDPSKARIVRIVDTLDVAEIWVSEPLLDEVAANPALTQLTEPAELEFDENGDLFPASAPLD
;
A
#
# COMPACT_ATOMS: atom_id res chain seq x y z
N MET A 1 19.90 -4.38 -22.34
CA MET A 1 20.20 -5.31 -23.46
C MET A 1 19.05 -5.22 -24.45
N LEU A 2 19.31 -5.05 -25.75
CA LEU A 2 18.25 -5.04 -26.78
C LEU A 2 18.13 -6.44 -27.38
N ILE A 3 16.90 -6.92 -27.61
CA ILE A 3 16.61 -8.22 -28.22
C ILE A 3 16.38 -8.02 -29.71
N GLU A 4 16.95 -8.87 -30.55
CA GLU A 4 16.65 -8.89 -32.00
C GLU A 4 15.19 -9.28 -32.25
N THR A 5 14.52 -8.62 -33.20
CA THR A 5 13.08 -8.81 -33.49
C THR A 5 12.68 -10.28 -33.67
N GLY A 6 13.50 -11.06 -34.39
CA GLY A 6 13.22 -12.48 -34.66
C GLY A 6 13.37 -13.41 -33.45
N LYS A 7 13.82 -12.91 -32.30
CA LYS A 7 14.05 -13.68 -31.06
C LYS A 7 13.12 -13.27 -29.91
N ILE A 8 12.24 -12.28 -30.13
CA ILE A 8 11.37 -11.74 -29.07
C ILE A 8 10.49 -12.84 -28.47
N GLU A 9 9.73 -13.59 -29.29
CA GLU A 9 8.81 -14.63 -28.79
C GLU A 9 9.50 -15.72 -27.95
N GLN A 10 10.76 -16.01 -28.23
CA GLN A 10 11.55 -17.03 -27.52
C GLN A 10 12.18 -16.46 -26.24
N THR A 11 12.55 -15.18 -26.23
CA THR A 11 13.35 -14.57 -25.15
C THR A 11 12.47 -13.84 -24.14
N GLU A 12 11.35 -13.25 -24.58
CA GLU A 12 10.41 -12.50 -23.74
C GLU A 12 9.92 -13.30 -22.53
N PRO A 13 9.51 -14.59 -22.64
CA PRO A 13 9.00 -15.33 -21.48
C PRO A 13 10.04 -15.45 -20.35
N THR A 14 11.30 -15.70 -20.69
CA THR A 14 12.39 -15.78 -19.71
C THR A 14 12.67 -14.42 -19.07
N LEU A 15 12.67 -13.33 -19.86
CA LEU A 15 12.85 -11.98 -19.31
C LEU A 15 11.67 -11.54 -18.44
N LEU A 16 10.45 -11.98 -18.75
CA LEU A 16 9.28 -11.76 -17.92
C LEU A 16 9.42 -12.49 -16.58
N GLU A 17 9.91 -13.73 -16.58
CA GLU A 17 10.21 -14.45 -15.34
C GLU A 17 11.30 -13.78 -14.51
N GLU A 18 12.39 -13.31 -15.14
CA GLU A 18 13.44 -12.55 -14.46
C GLU A 18 12.87 -11.26 -13.87
N SER A 19 12.12 -10.48 -14.66
CA SER A 19 11.46 -9.26 -14.20
C SER A 19 10.57 -9.52 -12.98
N ARG A 20 9.74 -10.58 -13.01
CA ARG A 20 8.88 -10.96 -11.88
C ARG A 20 9.66 -11.28 -10.60
N ARG A 21 10.88 -11.82 -10.71
CA ARG A 21 11.74 -12.09 -9.53
C ARG A 21 12.32 -10.82 -8.91
N HIS A 22 12.40 -9.74 -9.69
CA HIS A 22 12.92 -8.45 -9.25
C HIS A 22 11.83 -7.48 -8.78
N LEU A 23 10.55 -7.80 -8.97
CA LEU A 23 9.46 -6.97 -8.48
C LEU A 23 9.49 -6.89 -6.95
N PRO A 24 9.31 -5.69 -6.36
CA PRO A 24 9.13 -5.55 -4.92
C PRO A 24 7.94 -6.39 -4.46
N LYS A 25 8.14 -7.14 -3.36
CA LYS A 25 7.09 -7.98 -2.78
C LYS A 25 7.27 -8.07 -1.27
N LEU A 26 6.16 -8.10 -0.56
CA LEU A 26 6.15 -8.44 0.86
C LEU A 26 6.40 -9.94 0.99
N LEU A 27 7.24 -10.32 1.95
CA LEU A 27 7.51 -11.73 2.28
C LEU A 27 6.58 -12.25 3.40
N ILE A 28 5.62 -11.43 3.81
CA ILE A 28 4.55 -11.74 4.75
C ILE A 28 3.25 -11.67 3.95
N HIS A 29 2.54 -12.79 3.88
CA HIS A 29 1.46 -12.99 2.92
C HIS A 29 0.06 -12.88 3.54
N ASP A 30 -0.09 -13.28 4.80
CA ASP A 30 -1.34 -13.16 5.55
C ASP A 30 -1.27 -11.93 6.46
N ILE A 31 -2.01 -10.88 6.12
CA ILE A 31 -2.00 -9.59 6.79
C ILE A 31 -3.43 -9.17 7.16
N ASP A 32 -3.67 -8.90 8.44
CA ASP A 32 -4.97 -8.40 8.91
C ASP A 32 -5.15 -6.92 8.56
N VAL A 33 -4.10 -6.12 8.76
CA VAL A 33 -4.09 -4.69 8.41
C VAL A 33 -2.78 -4.33 7.71
N LEU A 34 -2.86 -3.93 6.44
CA LEU A 34 -1.75 -3.31 5.72
C LEU A 34 -1.91 -1.80 5.81
N VAL A 35 -0.98 -1.13 6.49
CA VAL A 35 -0.90 0.32 6.58
C VAL A 35 0.10 0.82 5.55
N VAL A 36 -0.33 1.75 4.72
CA VAL A 36 0.50 2.42 3.71
C VAL A 36 0.56 3.90 4.08
N ASP A 37 1.75 4.40 4.38
CA ASP A 37 1.89 5.81 4.77
C ASP A 37 1.51 6.73 3.61
N TYR A 38 2.04 6.46 2.41
CA TYR A 38 1.85 7.29 1.24
C TYR A 38 1.38 6.50 0.01
N MET A 39 0.41 7.06 -0.71
CA MET A 39 0.10 6.66 -2.08
C MET A 39 0.43 7.78 -3.08
N GLY A 40 0.52 7.42 -4.35
CA GLY A 40 0.69 8.40 -5.41
C GLY A 40 1.09 7.86 -6.77
N LYS A 41 0.93 8.70 -7.80
CA LYS A 41 1.25 8.32 -9.18
C LYS A 41 2.73 8.18 -9.46
N ASN A 42 3.55 8.85 -8.67
CA ASN A 42 4.99 8.69 -8.65
C ASN A 42 5.43 7.36 -8.02
N ILE A 43 4.59 6.75 -7.18
CA ILE A 43 4.85 5.44 -6.55
C ILE A 43 4.41 4.31 -7.50
N SER A 44 3.18 4.38 -8.00
CA SER A 44 2.61 3.41 -8.94
C SER A 44 1.60 4.09 -9.85
N GLY A 45 1.42 3.59 -11.08
CA GLY A 45 0.43 4.13 -12.02
C GLY A 45 -1.01 4.13 -11.46
N ASP A 46 -1.30 3.12 -10.63
CA ASP A 46 -2.57 2.97 -9.91
C ASP A 46 -2.53 3.57 -8.50
N GLY A 47 -1.55 4.43 -8.19
CA GLY A 47 -1.35 5.05 -6.89
C GLY A 47 -0.63 4.16 -5.87
N MET A 48 -0.89 2.86 -5.91
CA MET A 48 -0.23 1.81 -5.12
C MET A 48 -0.04 0.56 -5.99
N ASP A 49 1.00 -0.23 -5.76
CA ASP A 49 1.29 -1.43 -6.56
C ASP A 49 0.34 -2.59 -6.18
N PRO A 50 -0.48 -3.09 -7.13
CA PRO A 50 -1.39 -4.21 -6.88
C PRO A 50 -0.71 -5.52 -6.44
N ASN A 51 0.56 -5.74 -6.81
CA ASN A 51 1.32 -6.93 -6.42
C ASN A 51 1.63 -6.92 -4.91
N VAL A 52 1.88 -5.73 -4.36
CA VAL A 52 2.11 -5.52 -2.92
C VAL A 52 0.79 -5.55 -2.15
N LEU A 53 -0.27 -4.91 -2.66
CA LEU A 53 -1.57 -4.87 -1.99
C LEU A 53 -2.34 -6.20 -2.05
N GLY A 54 -2.01 -7.06 -3.00
CA GLY A 54 -2.72 -8.30 -3.28
C GLY A 54 -4.05 -8.13 -4.03
N ARG A 55 -4.42 -6.90 -4.42
CA ARG A 55 -5.64 -6.59 -5.18
C ARG A 55 -5.42 -5.41 -6.13
N SER A 56 -6.12 -5.43 -7.27
CA SER A 56 -6.03 -4.41 -8.33
C SER A 56 -7.37 -3.73 -8.64
N LEU A 57 -7.32 -2.62 -9.38
CA LEU A 57 -8.48 -1.83 -9.79
C LEU A 57 -9.49 -2.62 -10.64
N ILE A 58 -9.00 -3.59 -11.39
CA ILE A 58 -9.79 -4.46 -12.28
C ILE A 58 -10.25 -5.75 -11.59
N GLY A 59 -10.04 -5.89 -10.28
CA GLY A 59 -10.48 -7.03 -9.49
C GLY A 59 -9.61 -8.29 -9.62
N VAL A 60 -8.46 -8.21 -10.30
CA VAL A 60 -7.45 -9.26 -10.25
C VAL A 60 -6.81 -9.24 -8.87
N LYS A 61 -6.73 -10.41 -8.24
CA LYS A 61 -6.08 -10.61 -6.94
C LYS A 61 -4.78 -11.37 -7.13
N ASN A 62 -3.76 -11.00 -6.36
CA ASN A 62 -2.60 -11.87 -6.19
C ASN A 62 -3.03 -13.00 -5.23
N PRO A 63 -3.10 -14.26 -5.68
CA PRO A 63 -3.57 -15.36 -4.82
C PRO A 63 -2.62 -15.64 -3.64
N GLU A 64 -1.38 -15.18 -3.73
CA GLU A 64 -0.37 -15.35 -2.67
C GLU A 64 -0.47 -14.28 -1.58
N MET A 65 -1.14 -13.15 -1.84
CA MET A 65 -1.26 -12.05 -0.88
C MET A 65 -2.69 -11.96 -0.36
N ASN A 66 -2.86 -12.22 0.93
CA ASN A 66 -4.12 -12.15 1.64
C ASN A 66 -4.10 -10.98 2.64
N VAL A 67 -4.58 -9.84 2.17
CA VAL A 67 -4.73 -8.62 3.00
C VAL A 67 -6.20 -8.41 3.29
N ASN A 68 -6.58 -8.40 4.58
CA ASN A 68 -7.96 -8.17 5.00
C ASN A 68 -8.35 -6.69 4.87
N GLN A 69 -7.65 -5.80 5.58
CA GLN A 69 -7.88 -4.35 5.55
C GLN A 69 -6.65 -3.61 5.04
N ILE A 70 -6.85 -2.67 4.11
CA ILE A 70 -5.82 -1.74 3.63
C ILE A 70 -6.15 -0.33 4.14
N VAL A 71 -5.19 0.30 4.81
CA VAL A 71 -5.26 1.69 5.26
C VAL A 71 -4.24 2.50 4.49
N VAL A 72 -4.67 3.62 3.89
CA VAL A 72 -3.75 4.58 3.26
C VAL A 72 -3.83 5.92 3.98
N LEU A 73 -2.69 6.41 4.48
CA LEU A 73 -2.66 7.50 5.45
C LEU A 73 -2.52 8.88 4.83
N ASP A 74 -1.80 9.01 3.71
CA ASP A 74 -1.53 10.29 3.08
C ASP A 74 -1.28 10.17 1.56
N LEU A 75 -1.25 11.32 0.88
CA LEU A 75 -0.98 11.45 -0.55
C LEU A 75 0.39 12.13 -0.75
N THR A 76 1.18 11.62 -1.68
CA THR A 76 2.42 12.29 -2.08
C THR A 76 2.15 13.64 -2.76
N PRO A 77 2.93 14.69 -2.44
CA PRO A 77 2.83 15.98 -3.14
C PRO A 77 3.02 15.88 -4.66
N GLU A 78 3.89 14.98 -5.13
CA GLU A 78 4.20 14.72 -6.54
C GLU A 78 2.99 14.20 -7.33
N SER A 79 1.95 13.72 -6.64
CA SER A 79 0.70 13.34 -7.28
C SER A 79 -0.15 14.54 -7.69
N HIS A 80 0.16 15.75 -7.24
CA HIS A 80 -0.58 16.98 -7.52
C HIS A 80 -2.09 16.82 -7.25
N GLY A 81 -2.42 16.22 -6.10
CA GLY A 81 -3.80 15.93 -5.69
C GLY A 81 -4.46 14.75 -6.42
N ASN A 82 -3.78 14.11 -7.37
CA ASN A 82 -4.34 13.02 -8.14
C ASN A 82 -4.28 11.68 -7.40
N ALA A 83 -5.28 11.41 -6.56
CA ALA A 83 -5.40 10.20 -5.77
C ALA A 83 -6.05 9.00 -6.51
N THR A 84 -5.82 8.86 -7.84
CA THR A 84 -6.22 7.62 -8.54
C THR A 84 -5.60 6.42 -7.81
N GLY A 85 -6.43 5.44 -7.43
CA GLY A 85 -5.99 4.30 -6.63
C GLY A 85 -6.52 4.26 -5.22
N ILE A 86 -7.03 5.37 -4.70
CA ILE A 86 -7.55 5.44 -3.34
C ILE A 86 -8.69 4.44 -3.10
N GLY A 87 -9.41 4.06 -4.15
CA GLY A 87 -10.44 3.01 -4.11
C GLY A 87 -9.93 1.59 -3.84
N LEU A 88 -8.60 1.37 -3.80
CA LEU A 88 -7.99 0.12 -3.36
C LEU A 88 -7.90 0.01 -1.83
N ALA A 89 -7.92 1.15 -1.13
CA ALA A 89 -7.91 1.19 0.32
C ALA A 89 -9.32 0.94 0.88
N ASP A 90 -9.36 0.27 2.03
CA ASP A 90 -10.59 0.06 2.79
C ASP A 90 -10.88 1.26 3.71
N ILE A 91 -9.83 1.91 4.23
CA ILE A 91 -9.92 3.10 5.09
C ILE A 91 -8.84 4.11 4.69
N THR A 92 -9.14 5.40 4.82
CA THR A 92 -8.17 6.49 4.67
C THR A 92 -8.33 7.57 5.76
N THR A 93 -7.69 8.71 5.59
CA THR A 93 -7.71 9.84 6.52
C THR A 93 -8.37 11.07 5.89
N ALA A 94 -8.91 11.94 6.73
CA ALA A 94 -9.47 13.21 6.30
C ALA A 94 -8.40 14.10 5.63
N ARG A 95 -7.14 14.01 6.07
CA ARG A 95 -6.05 14.77 5.46
C ARG A 95 -5.75 14.34 4.02
N LEU A 96 -5.77 13.04 3.71
CA LEU A 96 -5.59 12.55 2.35
C LEU A 96 -6.77 13.01 1.50
N PHE A 97 -7.99 12.77 2.00
CA PHE A 97 -9.22 13.17 1.32
C PHE A 97 -9.23 14.67 0.94
N ASN A 98 -8.79 15.54 1.85
CA ASN A 98 -8.77 16.98 1.62
C ASN A 98 -7.73 17.44 0.59
N GLN A 99 -6.75 16.60 0.22
CA GLN A 99 -5.76 16.89 -0.80
C GLN A 99 -6.22 16.49 -2.22
N ILE A 100 -7.35 15.79 -2.35
CA ILE A 100 -7.78 15.23 -3.63
C ILE A 100 -8.22 16.33 -4.61
N ASP A 101 -7.55 16.40 -5.76
CA ASP A 101 -8.08 17.04 -6.97
C ASP A 101 -8.97 16.04 -7.72
N PHE A 102 -10.28 16.20 -7.53
CA PHE A 102 -11.28 15.34 -8.17
C PHE A 102 -11.29 15.47 -9.70
N VAL A 103 -10.95 16.63 -10.26
CA VAL A 103 -10.90 16.81 -11.71
C VAL A 103 -9.74 15.98 -12.27
N ALA A 104 -8.55 16.09 -11.68
CA ALA A 104 -7.38 15.32 -12.09
C ALA A 104 -7.61 13.81 -11.90
N MET A 105 -8.18 13.40 -10.77
CA MET A 105 -8.46 12.01 -10.45
C MET A 105 -9.48 11.37 -11.40
N PHE A 106 -10.62 12.03 -11.63
CA PHE A 106 -11.66 11.50 -12.51
C PHE A 106 -11.28 11.56 -13.98
N THR A 107 -10.57 12.62 -14.41
CA THR A 107 -10.05 12.69 -15.79
C THR A 107 -9.13 11.52 -16.08
N ASN A 108 -8.24 11.19 -15.14
CA ASN A 108 -7.40 10.02 -15.29
C ASN A 108 -8.23 8.73 -15.30
N GLY A 109 -9.13 8.54 -14.34
CA GLY A 109 -9.97 7.33 -14.27
C GLY A 109 -10.78 7.07 -15.55
N VAL A 110 -11.28 8.13 -16.20
CA VAL A 110 -11.99 8.03 -17.49
C VAL A 110 -11.04 7.69 -18.63
N THR A 111 -9.89 8.36 -18.72
CA THR A 111 -8.95 8.19 -19.84
C THR A 111 -8.13 6.90 -19.77
N SER A 112 -7.89 6.37 -18.57
CA SER A 112 -7.20 5.09 -18.34
C SER A 112 -8.14 3.88 -18.29
N ASN A 113 -9.46 4.10 -18.35
CA ASN A 113 -10.48 3.10 -18.04
C ASN A 113 -10.37 2.50 -16.61
N GLY A 114 -9.69 3.23 -15.71
CA GLY A 114 -9.45 2.85 -14.31
C GLY A 114 -10.41 3.49 -13.30
N ILE A 115 -11.61 3.92 -13.72
CA ILE A 115 -12.55 4.70 -12.89
C ILE A 115 -12.91 4.05 -11.54
N ALA A 116 -12.81 2.72 -11.44
CA ALA A 116 -13.01 2.00 -10.18
C ALA A 116 -12.04 2.46 -9.08
N GLY A 117 -10.84 2.91 -9.45
CA GLY A 117 -9.83 3.43 -8.52
C GLY A 117 -10.09 4.83 -7.98
N SER A 118 -11.11 5.51 -8.51
CA SER A 118 -11.54 6.82 -8.02
C SER A 118 -12.67 6.75 -6.99
N ARG A 119 -13.04 5.54 -6.53
CA ARG A 119 -13.98 5.37 -5.41
C ARG A 119 -13.36 5.89 -4.13
N ILE A 120 -14.13 6.65 -3.36
CA ILE A 120 -13.65 7.24 -2.11
C ILE A 120 -13.79 6.23 -0.98
N ALA A 121 -12.68 5.84 -0.39
CA ALA A 121 -12.66 5.05 0.84
C ALA A 121 -13.25 5.87 2.01
N PRO A 122 -13.95 5.24 2.96
CA PRO A 122 -14.30 5.88 4.22
C PRO A 122 -13.05 6.49 4.87
N PHE A 123 -13.16 7.73 5.36
CA PHE A 123 -12.04 8.45 5.93
C PHE A 123 -12.26 8.77 7.42
N MET A 124 -11.19 8.66 8.21
CA MET A 124 -11.18 8.97 9.63
C MET A 124 -10.50 10.31 9.91
N ALA A 125 -10.77 10.92 11.07
CA ALA A 125 -10.27 12.26 11.38
C ALA A 125 -8.73 12.36 11.38
N ASN A 126 -8.04 11.30 11.81
CA ASN A 126 -6.58 11.22 11.89
C ASN A 126 -6.09 9.78 11.68
N GLN A 127 -4.78 9.58 11.61
CA GLN A 127 -4.17 8.28 11.34
C GLN A 127 -4.45 7.26 12.45
N LYS A 128 -4.44 7.68 13.73
CA LYS A 128 -4.79 6.81 14.86
C LYS A 128 -6.18 6.21 14.72
N MET A 129 -7.18 7.02 14.39
CA MET A 129 -8.55 6.56 14.19
C MET A 129 -8.67 5.66 12.94
N ALA A 130 -7.90 5.93 11.88
CA ALA A 130 -7.85 5.07 10.70
C ALA A 130 -7.35 3.65 11.04
N LEU A 131 -6.25 3.54 11.77
CA LEU A 131 -5.69 2.27 12.23
C LEU A 131 -6.65 1.53 13.15
N GLN A 132 -7.27 2.23 14.11
CA GLN A 132 -8.27 1.65 15.02
C GLN A 132 -9.50 1.14 14.27
N CYS A 133 -9.99 1.89 13.29
CA CYS A 133 -11.13 1.51 12.47
C CYS A 133 -10.83 0.24 11.67
N ALA A 134 -9.71 0.22 10.96
CA ALA A 134 -9.29 -0.95 10.17
C ALA A 134 -9.09 -2.19 11.06
N THR A 135 -8.37 -2.05 12.18
CA THR A 135 -8.16 -3.15 13.13
C THR A 135 -9.50 -3.69 13.65
N ARG A 136 -10.47 -2.82 13.94
CA ARG A 136 -11.81 -3.25 14.39
C ARG A 136 -12.57 -4.02 13.30
N LEU A 137 -12.38 -3.67 12.02
CA LEU A 137 -13.04 -4.29 10.87
C LEU A 137 -12.43 -5.65 10.49
N THR A 138 -11.25 -6.00 11.00
CA THR A 138 -10.68 -7.35 10.84
C THR A 138 -11.54 -8.45 11.46
N LEU A 139 -12.41 -8.10 12.42
CA LEU A 139 -13.24 -9.01 13.21
C LEU A 139 -12.45 -10.01 14.06
N LEU A 140 -11.18 -9.71 14.36
CA LEU A 140 -10.39 -10.51 15.29
C LEU A 140 -11.00 -10.47 16.71
N PRO A 141 -11.12 -11.62 17.40
CA PRO A 141 -11.58 -11.64 18.80
C PRO A 141 -10.66 -10.89 19.75
N ASP A 142 -9.35 -10.95 19.50
CA ASP A 142 -8.31 -10.26 20.27
C ASP A 142 -7.49 -9.35 19.32
N PRO A 143 -7.70 -8.02 19.37
CA PRO A 143 -6.96 -7.07 18.56
C PRO A 143 -5.43 -7.08 18.79
N SER A 144 -4.95 -7.54 19.95
CA SER A 144 -3.51 -7.63 20.22
C SER A 144 -2.81 -8.72 19.40
N LYS A 145 -3.60 -9.62 18.78
CA LYS A 145 -3.10 -10.66 17.87
C LYS A 145 -3.15 -10.25 16.40
N ALA A 146 -3.55 -9.01 16.10
CA ALA A 146 -3.59 -8.53 14.73
C ALA A 146 -2.21 -8.57 14.07
N ARG A 147 -2.15 -9.17 12.89
CA ARG A 147 -0.99 -9.20 12.01
C ARG A 147 -1.00 -7.92 11.17
N ILE A 148 -0.29 -6.91 11.65
CA ILE A 148 -0.24 -5.58 11.05
C ILE A 148 1.10 -5.41 10.37
N VAL A 149 1.08 -4.98 9.12
CA VAL A 149 2.27 -4.58 8.38
C VAL A 149 2.12 -3.11 8.03
N ARG A 150 3.15 -2.29 8.27
CA ARG A 150 3.18 -0.90 7.85
C ARG A 150 4.37 -0.67 6.92
N ILE A 151 4.08 -0.05 5.77
CA ILE A 151 5.06 0.31 4.74
C ILE A 151 4.99 1.82 4.48
N VAL A 152 6.12 2.40 4.08
CA VAL A 152 6.14 3.81 3.67
C VAL A 152 5.31 3.98 2.40
N ASP A 153 5.60 3.17 1.39
CA ASP A 153 4.83 3.08 0.16
C ASP A 153 5.02 1.69 -0.48
N THR A 154 4.40 1.47 -1.65
CA THR A 154 4.49 0.18 -2.37
C THR A 154 5.67 0.09 -3.33
N LEU A 155 6.44 1.16 -3.52
CA LEU A 155 7.60 1.19 -4.40
C LEU A 155 8.85 0.69 -3.66
N ASP A 156 9.02 1.09 -2.40
CA ASP A 156 10.09 0.62 -1.52
C ASP A 156 9.54 -0.15 -0.32
N VAL A 157 9.64 -1.48 -0.40
CA VAL A 157 9.21 -2.42 0.66
C VAL A 157 10.39 -3.22 1.23
N ALA A 158 11.62 -2.70 1.10
CA ALA A 158 12.80 -3.35 1.68
C ALA A 158 12.79 -3.27 3.22
N GLU A 159 12.32 -2.15 3.76
CA GLU A 159 12.14 -1.93 5.19
C GLU A 159 10.66 -1.76 5.51
N ILE A 160 10.15 -2.60 6.39
CA ILE A 160 8.74 -2.62 6.78
C ILE A 160 8.64 -2.72 8.30
N TRP A 161 7.55 -2.21 8.84
CA TRP A 161 7.18 -2.42 10.24
C TRP A 161 6.19 -3.57 10.33
N VAL A 162 6.32 -4.39 11.37
CA VAL A 162 5.42 -5.51 11.63
C VAL A 162 4.99 -5.49 13.09
N SER A 163 3.76 -5.92 13.38
CA SER A 163 3.30 -6.10 14.76
C SER A 163 3.96 -7.31 15.41
N GLU A 164 4.00 -7.32 16.76
CA GLU A 164 4.60 -8.41 17.55
C GLU A 164 4.15 -9.84 17.15
N PRO A 165 2.87 -10.10 16.80
CA PRO A 165 2.44 -11.43 16.35
C PRO A 165 3.15 -11.97 15.09
N LEU A 166 3.87 -11.12 14.35
CA LEU A 166 4.64 -11.50 13.16
C LEU A 166 6.11 -11.81 13.44
N LEU A 167 6.62 -11.58 14.66
CA LEU A 167 8.05 -11.73 14.95
C LEU A 167 8.55 -13.17 14.80
N ASP A 168 7.76 -14.16 15.18
CA ASP A 168 8.12 -15.57 14.99
C ASP A 168 8.26 -15.93 13.51
N GLU A 169 7.41 -15.36 12.65
CA GLU A 169 7.47 -15.55 11.18
C GLU A 169 8.67 -14.85 10.57
N VAL A 170 8.98 -13.62 11.03
CA VAL A 170 10.20 -12.90 10.66
C VAL A 170 11.45 -13.71 11.04
N ALA A 171 11.51 -14.25 12.26
CA ALA A 171 12.63 -15.03 12.74
C ALA A 171 12.80 -16.37 12.00
N ALA A 172 11.70 -16.97 11.54
CA ALA A 172 11.71 -18.23 10.80
C ALA A 172 12.10 -18.06 9.31
N ASN A 173 12.02 -16.85 8.75
CA ASN A 173 12.30 -16.59 7.35
C ASN A 173 13.72 -16.04 7.15
N PRO A 174 14.65 -16.80 6.52
CA PRO A 174 16.04 -16.37 6.35
C PRO A 174 16.22 -15.17 5.40
N ALA A 175 15.18 -14.78 4.65
CA ALA A 175 15.18 -13.58 3.81
C ALA A 175 14.71 -12.32 4.55
N LEU A 176 14.27 -12.45 5.81
CA LEU A 176 13.89 -11.33 6.66
C LEU A 176 14.93 -11.15 7.76
N THR A 177 15.09 -9.92 8.23
CA THR A 177 16.00 -9.59 9.34
C THR A 177 15.34 -8.53 10.19
N GLN A 178 15.22 -8.80 11.49
CA GLN A 178 14.72 -7.82 12.46
C GLN A 178 15.78 -6.74 12.67
N LEU A 179 15.41 -5.48 12.42
CA LEU A 179 16.31 -4.32 12.55
C LEU A 179 16.24 -3.65 13.91
N THR A 180 15.08 -3.71 14.57
CA THR A 180 14.78 -3.01 15.84
C THR A 180 13.98 -3.90 16.78
N GLU A 181 14.00 -3.56 18.08
CA GLU A 181 13.11 -4.18 19.07
C GLU A 181 11.68 -3.62 18.95
N PRO A 182 10.65 -4.37 19.37
CA PRO A 182 9.28 -3.88 19.40
C PRO A 182 9.14 -2.59 20.20
N ALA A 183 8.36 -1.65 19.65
CA ALA A 183 8.06 -0.38 20.28
C ALA A 183 6.60 -0.01 20.01
N GLU A 184 6.02 0.74 20.94
CA GLU A 184 4.68 1.30 20.78
C GLU A 184 4.67 2.37 19.68
N LEU A 185 3.57 2.47 18.94
CA LEU A 185 3.38 3.54 17.97
C LEU A 185 3.18 4.87 18.70
N GLU A 186 4.05 5.82 18.39
CA GLU A 186 3.94 7.19 18.88
C GLU A 186 3.05 8.01 17.93
N PHE A 187 2.05 8.67 18.50
CA PHE A 187 1.18 9.60 17.78
C PHE A 187 1.36 11.00 18.36
N ASP A 188 1.31 12.01 17.51
CA ASP A 188 1.29 13.41 17.94
C ASP A 188 -0.03 13.80 18.63
N GLU A 189 -0.13 15.07 19.06
CA GLU A 189 -1.34 15.61 19.71
C GLU A 189 -2.59 15.61 18.81
N ASN A 190 -2.41 15.53 17.49
CA ASN A 190 -3.49 15.45 16.51
C ASN A 190 -3.90 13.99 16.22
N GLY A 191 -3.13 13.02 16.72
CA GLY A 191 -3.35 11.59 16.49
C GLY A 191 -2.74 11.08 15.19
N ASP A 192 -1.66 11.71 14.71
CA ASP A 192 -0.95 11.33 13.49
C ASP A 192 0.43 10.71 13.82
N LEU A 193 0.82 9.67 13.07
CA LEU A 193 2.12 8.99 13.15
C LEU A 193 3.25 9.83 12.54
N PHE A 194 2.90 10.71 11.59
CA PHE A 194 3.84 11.59 10.91
C PHE A 194 3.17 12.90 10.47
N PRO A 195 3.93 14.00 10.40
CA PRO A 195 3.42 15.28 9.92
C PRO A 195 3.00 15.17 8.45
N ALA A 196 2.05 16.01 8.03
CA ALA A 196 1.65 16.06 6.62
C ALA A 196 2.85 16.45 5.75
N SER A 197 2.93 15.86 4.56
CA SER A 197 3.91 16.29 3.56
C SER A 197 3.70 17.76 3.22
N ALA A 198 4.78 18.53 3.16
CA ALA A 198 4.70 19.91 2.73
C ALA A 198 4.19 19.98 1.28
N PRO A 199 3.36 20.97 0.90
CA PRO A 199 3.05 21.22 -0.50
C PRO A 199 4.35 21.42 -1.29
N LEU A 200 4.43 20.91 -2.51
CA LEU A 200 5.48 21.32 -3.44
C LEU A 200 5.20 22.77 -3.83
N ASP A 201 6.16 23.67 -3.56
CA ASP A 201 6.13 25.08 -3.99
C ASP A 201 6.10 25.22 -5.53
#